data_AF-A0A9Q0DIW8-F1
#
_entry.id   AF-A0A9Q0DIW8-F1
#
_cell.length_a   1.000
_cell.length_b   1.000
_cell.length_c   1.000
_cell.angle_alpha   90.00
_cell.angle_beta   90.00
_cell.angle_gamma   90.00
#
_symmetry.space_group_name_H-M   'P 1'
#
loop_
_entity.id
_entity.type
_entity.pdbx_description
1 polymer ?
#
loop_
_entity_poly.entity_id
_entity_poly.type
_entity_poly.pdbx_seq_one_letter_code
_entity_poly.pdbx_strand_id
1 'polypeptide(L)'
;MSENKVEMSTEVIQHAATQPQQNNPLSRKLNKILETRLDGDPEMLEALKALSVFFAENSLRTRRNLRGDIERRSLSINEEFARIFKDVKEELENVHEDVQAMSTCCEEMTGRLKAAKDQTQDLIVKTNKLQGENHRLEVRAQVAQAFLSKFQLTGPEMAALRGPRDTPITEEFFRALTRVKQIHEDVKVLLRTNQQTAGLEIMEQMAVLQETAYEQLYRWAQNECRGLTQESCDISPVLSQAMEALQDRPVLYK
;
A
#
# COMPACT_ATOMS: atom_id res chain seq x y z
N MET A 1 78.02 -46.52 44.25
CA MET A 1 79.14 -47.25 44.86
C MET A 1 78.68 -47.66 46.24
N SER A 2 78.59 -48.91 46.65
CA SER A 2 79.04 -50.20 46.12
C SER A 2 78.18 -51.24 46.87
N GLU A 3 77.56 -52.19 46.17
CA GLU A 3 78.02 -53.58 46.05
C GLU A 3 78.14 -54.31 47.41
N ASN A 4 77.87 -55.61 47.55
CA ASN A 4 77.13 -56.64 46.84
C ASN A 4 77.26 -57.85 47.78
N LYS A 5 76.19 -58.63 47.91
CA LYS A 5 76.17 -60.10 48.04
C LYS A 5 77.17 -60.81 48.98
N VAL A 6 76.64 -61.52 49.99
CA VAL A 6 77.00 -62.93 50.24
C VAL A 6 75.76 -63.71 50.70
N GLU A 7 75.44 -64.75 49.94
CA GLU A 7 74.48 -65.82 50.22
C GLU A 7 74.90 -66.64 51.45
N MET A 8 73.93 -67.11 52.23
CA MET A 8 74.13 -68.32 53.02
C MET A 8 72.88 -69.20 52.92
N SER A 9 73.02 -70.22 52.08
CA SER A 9 72.09 -71.34 51.92
C SER A 9 71.98 -72.14 53.21
N THR A 10 70.79 -72.62 53.54
CA THR A 10 70.62 -73.84 54.32
C THR A 10 69.46 -74.64 53.74
N GLU A 11 69.73 -75.93 53.62
CA GLU A 11 69.15 -76.93 52.75
C GLU A 11 67.72 -77.36 53.10
N VAL A 12 66.95 -77.61 52.03
CA VAL A 12 66.25 -78.87 51.74
C VAL A 12 65.39 -79.48 52.85
N ILE A 13 64.06 -79.40 52.70
CA ILE A 13 63.22 -80.61 52.71
C ILE A 13 62.20 -80.51 51.57
N GLN A 14 62.52 -81.20 50.49
CA GLN A 14 61.61 -81.51 49.41
C GLN A 14 60.82 -82.76 49.82
N HIS A 15 59.55 -82.59 50.17
CA HIS A 15 58.58 -83.67 50.11
C HIS A 15 57.57 -83.38 49.01
N ALA A 16 57.89 -83.89 47.82
CA ALA A 16 56.89 -84.20 46.81
C ALA A 16 56.17 -85.48 47.26
N ALA A 17 54.89 -85.35 47.59
CA ALA A 17 53.93 -86.45 47.58
C ALA A 17 52.56 -85.91 47.15
N THR A 18 52.27 -86.22 45.89
CA THR A 18 51.00 -86.36 45.17
C THR A 18 49.69 -86.31 45.98
N GLN A 19 48.73 -85.54 45.45
CA GLN A 19 47.41 -85.14 45.97
C GLN A 19 46.46 -86.29 46.37
N PRO A 20 45.39 -85.95 47.12
CA PRO A 20 44.07 -85.99 46.47
C PRO A 20 43.25 -84.71 46.66
N GLN A 21 42.64 -84.31 45.55
CA GLN A 21 41.60 -83.31 45.38
C GLN A 21 40.52 -83.38 46.48
N GLN A 22 40.61 -82.51 47.49
CA GLN A 22 39.47 -82.27 48.37
C GLN A 22 38.42 -81.51 47.58
N ASN A 23 37.49 -82.28 47.02
CA ASN A 23 36.32 -81.81 46.29
C ASN A 23 35.26 -81.26 47.28
N ASN A 24 35.67 -80.27 48.08
CA ASN A 24 34.83 -79.68 49.10
C ASN A 24 33.69 -78.88 48.43
N PRO A 25 32.41 -79.22 48.69
CA PRO A 25 31.27 -78.53 48.07
C PRO A 25 31.23 -77.04 48.41
N LEU A 26 31.80 -76.63 49.55
CA LEU A 26 31.98 -75.22 49.89
C LEU A 26 33.06 -74.57 49.02
N SER A 27 34.19 -75.24 48.78
CA SER A 27 35.24 -74.74 47.89
C SER A 27 34.76 -74.61 46.45
N ARG A 28 33.90 -75.52 45.96
CA ARG A 28 33.25 -75.35 44.65
C ARG A 28 32.29 -74.17 44.60
N LYS A 29 31.49 -73.96 45.64
CA LYS A 29 30.60 -72.79 45.73
C LYS A 29 31.38 -71.49 45.83
N LEU A 30 32.45 -71.47 46.62
CA LEU A 30 33.35 -70.34 46.78
C LEU A 30 34.03 -70.00 45.46
N ASN A 31 34.62 -71.00 44.78
CA ASN A 31 35.23 -70.81 43.47
C ASN A 31 34.20 -70.33 42.44
N LYS A 32 32.98 -70.87 42.44
CA LYS A 32 31.92 -70.41 41.54
C LYS A 32 31.49 -68.96 41.81
N ILE A 33 31.46 -68.54 43.08
CA ILE A 33 31.19 -67.14 43.46
C ILE A 33 32.33 -66.23 43.02
N LEU A 34 33.59 -66.65 43.23
CA LEU A 34 34.79 -65.89 42.81
C LEU A 34 34.94 -65.83 41.27
N GLU A 35 34.50 -66.86 40.56
CA GLU A 35 34.43 -66.90 39.09
C GLU A 35 33.30 -66.03 38.54
N THR A 36 32.26 -65.76 39.35
CA THR A 36 31.22 -64.78 39.01
C THR A 36 31.82 -63.38 39.18
N ARG A 37 32.60 -62.95 38.19
CA ARG A 37 33.27 -61.64 38.17
C ARG A 37 32.24 -60.51 38.07
N LEU A 38 31.67 -60.12 39.20
CA LEU A 38 30.70 -59.04 39.31
C LEU A 38 31.30 -57.66 38.97
N ASP A 39 32.62 -57.50 39.10
CA ASP A 39 33.32 -56.23 38.87
C ASP A 39 33.51 -55.90 37.37
N GLY A 40 33.31 -56.89 36.49
CA GLY A 40 33.54 -56.73 35.04
C GLY A 40 32.32 -56.26 34.24
N ASP A 41 31.13 -56.23 34.87
CA ASP A 41 29.87 -55.90 34.20
C ASP A 41 29.11 -54.80 34.98
N PRO A 42 29.29 -53.52 34.60
CA PRO A 42 28.64 -52.41 35.27
C PRO A 42 27.11 -52.42 35.11
N GLU A 43 26.58 -53.00 34.02
CA GLU A 43 25.14 -53.10 33.79
C GLU A 43 24.51 -54.14 34.72
N MET A 44 25.20 -55.27 34.91
CA MET A 44 24.77 -56.29 35.87
C MET A 44 24.80 -55.77 37.31
N LEU A 45 25.83 -55.00 37.67
CA LEU A 45 25.90 -54.33 38.98
C LEU A 45 24.75 -53.36 39.17
N GLU A 46 24.41 -52.57 38.15
CA GLU A 46 23.31 -51.61 38.24
C GLU A 46 21.94 -52.30 38.31
N ALA A 47 21.74 -53.38 37.54
CA ALA A 47 20.54 -54.22 37.64
C ALA A 47 20.40 -54.86 39.03
N LEU A 48 21.51 -55.32 39.63
CA LEU A 48 21.52 -55.87 40.99
C LEU A 48 21.25 -54.79 42.05
N LYS A 49 21.78 -53.58 41.88
CA LYS A 49 21.43 -52.43 42.73
C LYS A 49 19.94 -52.09 42.62
N ALA A 50 19.40 -52.01 41.42
CA ALA A 50 17.98 -51.77 41.19
C ALA A 50 17.10 -52.87 41.83
N LEU A 51 17.54 -54.14 41.77
CA LEU A 51 16.89 -55.26 42.45
C LEU A 51 16.93 -55.12 43.97
N SER A 52 18.06 -54.69 44.52
CA SER A 52 18.26 -54.56 45.98
C SER A 52 17.32 -53.54 46.63
N VAL A 53 16.81 -52.55 45.87
CA VAL A 53 15.85 -51.55 46.36
C VAL A 53 14.53 -52.18 46.83
N PHE A 54 14.14 -53.34 46.26
CA PHE A 54 12.87 -54.00 46.60
C PHE A 54 13.00 -55.46 47.01
N PHE A 55 14.16 -56.08 46.78
CA PHE A 55 14.48 -57.45 47.21
C PHE A 55 15.35 -57.42 48.48
N ALA A 56 14.78 -56.98 49.60
CA ALA A 56 15.50 -56.83 50.87
C ALA A 56 15.71 -58.16 51.62
N GLU A 57 14.76 -59.10 51.52
CA GLU A 57 14.79 -60.36 52.24
C GLU A 57 14.92 -61.57 51.30
N ASN A 58 15.91 -62.41 51.57
CA ASN A 58 16.19 -63.58 50.78
C ASN A 58 15.49 -64.83 51.35
N SER A 59 14.18 -64.94 51.13
CA SER A 59 13.34 -66.08 51.53
C SER A 59 12.97 -66.97 50.33
N LEU A 60 12.51 -68.20 50.60
CA LEU A 60 12.01 -69.10 49.55
C LEU A 60 10.82 -68.48 48.79
N ARG A 61 9.96 -67.73 49.49
CA ARG A 61 8.80 -67.05 48.90
C ARG A 61 9.24 -65.92 47.98
N THR A 62 10.16 -65.05 48.42
CA THR A 62 10.64 -63.92 47.62
C THR A 62 11.39 -64.41 46.39
N ARG A 63 12.21 -65.46 46.49
CA ARG A 63 12.85 -66.09 45.31
C ARG A 63 11.84 -66.62 44.29
N ARG A 64 10.77 -67.31 44.75
CA ARG A 64 9.77 -67.90 43.85
C ARG A 64 8.94 -66.84 43.12
N ASN A 65 8.71 -65.70 43.75
CA ASN A 65 7.89 -64.62 43.21
C ASN A 65 8.69 -63.52 42.50
N LEU A 66 10.02 -63.51 42.62
CA LEU A 66 10.92 -62.46 42.12
C LEU A 66 10.63 -62.04 40.68
N ARG A 67 10.45 -63.01 39.78
CA ARG A 67 10.13 -62.73 38.38
C ARG A 67 8.81 -61.97 38.24
N GLY A 68 7.76 -62.43 38.91
CA GLY A 68 6.45 -61.77 38.87
C GLY A 68 6.47 -60.38 39.51
N ASP A 69 7.30 -60.17 40.54
CA ASP A 69 7.47 -58.86 41.16
C ASP A 69 8.24 -57.89 40.25
N ILE A 70 9.29 -58.37 39.56
CA ILE A 70 10.00 -57.60 38.52
C ILE A 70 9.04 -57.23 37.38
N GLU A 71 8.29 -58.21 36.86
CA GLU A 71 7.33 -57.99 35.76
C GLU A 71 6.25 -56.98 36.16
N ARG A 72 5.69 -57.09 37.37
CA ARG A 72 4.68 -56.14 37.88
C ARG A 72 5.25 -54.73 38.03
N ARG A 73 6.48 -54.60 38.53
CA ARG A 73 7.15 -53.30 38.65
C ARG A 73 7.45 -52.70 37.27
N SER A 74 7.93 -53.51 36.34
CA SER A 74 8.17 -53.09 34.95
C SER A 74 6.88 -52.58 34.30
N LEU A 75 5.77 -53.32 34.46
CA LEU A 75 4.46 -52.90 33.98
C LEU A 75 4.03 -51.56 34.59
N SER A 76 4.15 -51.41 35.92
CA SER A 76 3.79 -50.18 36.61
C SER A 76 4.60 -48.97 36.13
N ILE A 77 5.90 -49.13 35.87
CA ILE A 77 6.76 -48.07 35.35
C ILE A 77 6.35 -47.70 33.92
N ASN A 78 6.07 -48.70 33.08
CA ASN A 78 5.64 -48.46 31.70
C ASN A 78 4.27 -47.78 31.64
N GLU A 79 3.34 -48.14 32.52
CA GLU A 79 2.03 -47.47 32.64
C GLU A 79 2.18 -46.01 33.08
N GLU A 80 3.05 -45.74 34.06
CA GLU A 80 3.35 -44.37 34.50
C GLU A 80 4.02 -43.55 33.41
N PHE A 81 5.00 -44.12 32.70
CA PHE A 81 5.64 -43.49 31.56
C PHE A 81 4.63 -43.16 30.46
N ALA A 82 3.77 -44.12 30.10
CA ALA A 82 2.73 -43.91 29.09
C ALA A 82 1.74 -42.81 29.50
N ARG A 83 1.38 -42.73 30.79
CA ARG A 83 0.52 -41.67 31.33
C ARG A 83 1.18 -40.30 31.20
N ILE A 84 2.42 -40.14 31.69
CA ILE A 84 3.12 -38.86 31.63
C ILE A 84 3.37 -38.43 30.19
N PHE A 85 3.76 -39.36 29.33
CA PHE A 85 4.02 -39.06 27.92
C PHE A 85 2.75 -38.67 27.15
N LYS A 86 1.59 -39.20 27.57
CA LYS A 86 0.30 -38.79 27.01
C LYS A 86 0.04 -37.30 27.25
N ASP A 87 0.27 -36.81 28.46
CA ASP A 87 0.06 -35.39 28.78
C ASP A 87 0.98 -34.49 27.94
N VAL A 88 2.25 -34.89 27.76
CA VAL A 88 3.22 -34.18 26.90
C VAL A 88 2.78 -34.19 25.43
N LYS A 89 2.26 -35.32 24.95
CA LYS A 89 1.73 -35.44 23.59
C LYS A 89 0.55 -34.50 23.36
N GLU A 90 -0.39 -34.45 24.30
CA GLU A 90 -1.58 -33.59 24.21
C GLU A 90 -1.18 -32.11 24.17
N GLU A 91 -0.25 -31.67 25.05
CA GLU A 91 0.27 -30.30 25.01
C GLU A 91 1.00 -29.98 23.69
N LEU A 92 1.76 -30.92 23.14
CA LEU A 92 2.43 -30.72 21.85
C LEU A 92 1.43 -30.65 20.68
N GLU A 93 0.36 -31.45 20.73
CA GLU A 93 -0.73 -31.40 19.75
C GLU A 93 -1.45 -30.04 19.81
N ASN A 94 -1.72 -29.51 20.99
CA ASN A 94 -2.31 -28.17 21.16
C ASN A 94 -1.41 -27.08 20.56
N VAL A 95 -0.10 -27.09 20.86
CA VAL A 95 0.85 -26.14 20.28
C VAL A 95 0.89 -26.25 18.75
N HIS A 96 0.81 -27.47 18.22
CA HIS A 96 0.78 -27.68 16.78
C HIS A 96 -0.47 -27.08 16.14
N GLU A 97 -1.64 -27.29 16.75
CA GLU A 97 -2.91 -26.69 16.31
C GLU A 97 -2.85 -25.15 16.34
N ASP A 98 -2.31 -24.57 17.40
CA ASP A 98 -2.15 -23.11 17.52
C ASP A 98 -1.23 -22.54 16.43
N VAL A 99 -0.12 -23.22 16.13
CA VAL A 99 0.80 -22.82 15.05
C VAL A 99 0.13 -22.92 13.68
N GLN A 100 -0.64 -23.97 13.42
CA GLN A 100 -1.41 -24.10 12.18
C GLN A 100 -2.46 -23.00 12.04
N ALA A 101 -3.19 -22.70 13.11
CA ALA A 101 -4.18 -21.63 13.15
C ALA A 101 -3.52 -20.27 12.89
N MET A 102 -2.36 -20.01 13.50
CA MET A 102 -1.59 -18.80 13.25
C MET A 102 -1.12 -18.70 11.80
N SER A 103 -0.59 -19.78 11.22
CA SER A 103 -0.17 -19.81 9.81
C SER A 103 -1.33 -19.46 8.89
N THR A 104 -2.50 -20.08 9.11
CA THR A 104 -3.72 -19.82 8.33
C THR A 104 -4.15 -18.35 8.46
N CYS A 105 -4.14 -17.80 9.67
CA CYS A 105 -4.47 -16.40 9.91
C CYS A 105 -3.51 -15.44 9.19
N CYS A 106 -2.21 -15.73 9.22
CA CYS A 106 -1.20 -14.93 8.52
C CYS A 106 -1.39 -14.97 7.00
N GLU A 107 -1.71 -16.14 6.44
CA GLU A 107 -2.02 -16.30 5.01
C GLU A 107 -3.27 -15.50 4.61
N GLU A 108 -4.34 -15.60 5.39
CA GLU A 108 -5.56 -14.82 5.16
C GLU A 108 -5.30 -13.31 5.24
N MET A 109 -4.58 -12.84 6.27
CA MET A 109 -4.26 -11.42 6.43
C MET A 109 -3.41 -10.91 5.28
N THR A 110 -2.43 -11.71 4.83
CA THR A 110 -1.59 -11.39 3.68
C THR A 110 -2.42 -11.33 2.39
N GLY A 111 -3.35 -12.26 2.20
CA GLY A 111 -4.28 -12.26 1.08
C GLY A 111 -5.17 -11.01 1.05
N ARG A 112 -5.75 -10.63 2.19
CA ARG A 112 -6.56 -9.41 2.33
C ARG A 112 -5.74 -8.15 2.06
N LEU A 113 -4.51 -8.07 2.60
CA LEU A 113 -3.63 -6.94 2.39
C LEU A 113 -3.25 -6.79 0.91
N LYS A 114 -2.97 -7.89 0.23
CA LYS A 114 -2.68 -7.89 -1.22
C LYS A 114 -3.88 -7.42 -2.02
N ALA A 115 -5.08 -7.95 -1.75
CA ALA A 115 -6.30 -7.53 -2.42
C ALA A 115 -6.60 -6.04 -2.20
N ALA A 116 -6.45 -5.54 -0.97
CA ALA A 116 -6.63 -4.13 -0.64
C ALA A 116 -5.60 -3.23 -1.36
N LYS A 117 -4.34 -3.68 -1.44
CA LYS A 117 -3.28 -2.98 -2.19
C LYS A 117 -3.63 -2.89 -3.68
N ASP A 118 -4.04 -4.00 -4.29
CA ASP A 118 -4.36 -4.04 -5.72
C ASP A 118 -5.57 -3.15 -6.04
N GLN A 119 -6.63 -3.20 -5.21
CA GLN A 119 -7.79 -2.31 -5.34
C GLN A 119 -7.42 -0.84 -5.18
N THR A 120 -6.58 -0.51 -4.19
CA THR A 120 -6.13 0.87 -3.96
C THR A 120 -5.28 1.36 -5.13
N GLN A 121 -4.43 0.50 -5.70
CA GLN A 121 -3.62 0.84 -6.86
C GLN A 121 -4.49 1.13 -8.10
N ASP A 122 -5.51 0.32 -8.37
CA ASP A 122 -6.47 0.58 -9.46
C ASP A 122 -7.23 1.91 -9.25
N LEU A 123 -7.67 2.18 -8.02
CA LEU A 123 -8.32 3.44 -7.67
C LEU A 123 -7.39 4.64 -7.89
N ILE A 124 -6.11 4.55 -7.49
CA ILE A 124 -5.12 5.61 -7.70
C ILE A 124 -4.93 5.87 -9.20
N VAL A 125 -4.83 4.84 -10.03
CA VAL A 125 -4.68 4.98 -11.49
C VAL A 125 -5.92 5.67 -12.09
N LYS A 126 -7.12 5.23 -11.71
CA LYS A 126 -8.38 5.85 -12.18
C LYS A 126 -8.50 7.31 -11.75
N THR A 127 -8.18 7.62 -10.49
CA THR A 127 -8.20 8.98 -9.97
C THR A 127 -7.19 9.89 -10.69
N ASN A 128 -5.96 9.43 -10.91
CA ASN A 128 -4.96 10.20 -11.66
C ASN A 128 -5.40 10.47 -13.10
N LYS A 129 -6.01 9.47 -13.77
CA LYS A 129 -6.56 9.66 -15.11
C LYS A 129 -7.66 10.72 -15.11
N LEU A 130 -8.63 10.62 -14.19
CA LEU A 130 -9.71 11.60 -14.06
C LEU A 130 -9.20 12.99 -13.72
N GLN A 131 -8.19 13.11 -12.87
CA GLN A 131 -7.58 14.39 -12.53
C GLN A 131 -6.89 15.03 -13.74
N GLY A 132 -6.19 14.23 -14.56
CA GLY A 132 -5.60 14.70 -15.81
C GLY A 132 -6.66 15.14 -16.83
N GLU A 133 -7.75 14.38 -16.97
CA GLU A 133 -8.87 14.75 -17.84
C GLU A 133 -9.57 16.02 -17.36
N ASN A 134 -9.79 16.16 -16.04
CA ASN A 134 -10.39 17.34 -15.43
C ASN A 134 -9.53 18.57 -15.68
N HIS A 135 -8.21 18.51 -15.43
CA HIS A 135 -7.31 19.62 -15.71
C HIS A 135 -7.32 20.02 -17.19
N ARG A 136 -7.34 19.05 -18.11
CA ARG A 136 -7.45 19.35 -19.54
C ARG A 136 -8.78 20.02 -19.90
N LEU A 137 -9.88 19.60 -19.29
CA LEU A 137 -11.19 20.23 -19.49
C LEU A 137 -11.23 21.64 -18.90
N GLU A 138 -10.62 21.84 -17.73
CA GLU A 138 -10.52 23.14 -17.08
C GLU A 138 -9.73 24.13 -17.95
N VAL A 139 -8.57 23.73 -18.46
CA VAL A 139 -7.78 24.56 -19.39
C VAL A 139 -8.59 24.88 -20.64
N ARG A 140 -9.31 23.90 -21.22
CA ARG A 140 -10.17 24.14 -22.40
C ARG A 140 -11.32 25.10 -22.08
N ALA A 141 -11.95 24.98 -20.91
CA ALA A 141 -13.01 25.87 -20.46
C ALA A 141 -12.50 27.29 -20.24
N GLN A 142 -11.31 27.46 -19.63
CA GLN A 142 -10.66 28.76 -19.49
C GLN A 142 -10.35 29.40 -20.85
N VAL A 143 -9.83 28.62 -21.80
CA VAL A 143 -9.56 29.11 -23.17
C VAL A 143 -10.86 29.49 -23.87
N ALA A 144 -11.91 28.68 -23.75
CA ALA A 144 -13.22 28.99 -24.33
C ALA A 144 -13.82 30.26 -23.71
N GLN A 145 -13.74 30.42 -22.38
CA GLN A 145 -14.22 31.61 -21.68
C GLN A 145 -13.43 32.86 -22.10
N ALA A 146 -12.10 32.75 -22.20
CA ALA A 146 -11.25 33.84 -22.70
C ALA A 146 -11.61 34.21 -24.14
N PHE A 147 -11.84 33.21 -25.00
CA PHE A 147 -12.28 33.41 -26.38
C PHE A 147 -13.62 34.14 -26.45
N LEU A 148 -14.63 33.68 -25.69
CA LEU A 148 -15.94 34.32 -25.64
C LEU A 148 -15.83 35.77 -25.13
N SER A 149 -15.09 36.00 -24.04
CA SER A 149 -14.90 37.35 -23.48
C SER A 149 -14.22 38.31 -24.47
N LYS A 150 -13.31 37.78 -25.30
CA LYS A 150 -12.54 38.59 -26.25
C LYS A 150 -13.31 38.86 -27.54
N PHE A 151 -14.08 37.90 -28.04
CA PHE A 151 -14.68 37.94 -29.38
C PHE A 151 -16.20 38.01 -29.41
N GLN A 152 -16.88 37.94 -28.28
CA GLN A 152 -18.32 38.21 -28.18
C GLN A 152 -18.58 39.50 -27.41
N LEU A 153 -19.61 40.22 -27.85
CA LEU A 153 -20.19 41.32 -27.08
C LEU A 153 -21.05 40.76 -25.96
N THR A 154 -20.97 41.39 -24.80
CA THR A 154 -21.86 41.09 -23.68
C THR A 154 -23.30 41.50 -24.02
N GLY A 155 -24.27 40.85 -23.37
CA GLY A 155 -25.70 41.19 -23.51
C GLY A 155 -26.02 42.70 -23.43
N PRO A 156 -25.50 43.47 -22.46
CA PRO A 156 -25.74 44.91 -22.40
C PRO A 156 -25.09 45.69 -23.56
N GLU A 157 -23.91 45.30 -24.04
CA GLU A 157 -23.26 45.96 -25.19
C GLU A 157 -24.06 45.73 -26.49
N MET A 158 -24.58 44.52 -26.69
CA MET A 158 -25.48 44.24 -27.81
C MET A 158 -26.80 45.01 -27.71
N ALA A 159 -27.35 45.13 -26.49
CA ALA A 159 -28.58 45.89 -26.26
C ALA A 159 -28.39 47.40 -26.50
N ALA A 160 -27.22 47.94 -26.15
CA ALA A 160 -26.87 49.33 -26.42
C ALA A 160 -26.77 49.62 -27.93
N LEU A 161 -26.23 48.69 -28.72
CA LEU A 161 -26.08 48.83 -30.17
C LEU A 161 -27.37 48.52 -30.96
N ARG A 162 -28.21 47.62 -30.46
CA ARG A 162 -29.50 47.24 -31.07
C ARG A 162 -30.71 47.88 -30.40
N GLY A 163 -30.51 48.96 -29.63
CA GLY A 163 -31.60 49.67 -28.99
C GLY A 163 -32.68 50.10 -30.00
N PRO A 164 -33.96 50.20 -29.58
CA PRO A 164 -35.02 50.71 -30.45
C PRO A 164 -34.67 52.08 -31.02
N ARG A 165 -35.19 52.37 -32.23
CA ARG A 165 -34.82 53.49 -33.11
C ARG A 165 -34.77 54.90 -32.49
N ASP A 166 -35.34 55.09 -31.29
CA ASP A 166 -35.41 56.36 -30.55
C ASP A 166 -34.69 56.35 -29.18
N THR A 167 -33.79 55.39 -28.93
CA THR A 167 -33.03 55.38 -27.67
C THR A 167 -31.97 56.50 -27.71
N PRO A 168 -31.85 57.35 -26.67
CA PRO A 168 -30.81 58.39 -26.64
C PRO A 168 -29.42 57.76 -26.75
N ILE A 169 -28.59 58.32 -27.62
CA ILE A 169 -27.20 57.90 -27.74
C ILE A 169 -26.47 58.29 -26.45
N THR A 170 -26.14 57.28 -25.67
CA THR A 170 -25.44 57.40 -24.39
C THR A 170 -23.97 57.04 -24.55
N GLU A 171 -23.15 57.35 -23.55
CA GLU A 171 -21.73 56.98 -23.52
C GLU A 171 -21.52 55.45 -23.71
N GLU A 172 -22.47 54.64 -23.22
CA GLU A 172 -22.46 53.18 -23.38
C GLU A 172 -22.56 52.73 -24.85
N PHE A 173 -23.22 53.52 -25.72
CA PHE A 173 -23.25 53.26 -27.15
C PHE A 173 -21.86 53.43 -27.78
N PHE A 174 -21.15 54.52 -27.45
CA PHE A 174 -19.79 54.75 -27.95
C PHE A 174 -18.79 53.74 -27.40
N ARG A 175 -18.96 53.32 -26.13
CA ARG A 175 -18.15 52.25 -25.52
C ARG A 175 -18.37 50.92 -26.25
N ALA A 176 -19.62 50.55 -26.50
CA ALA A 176 -19.95 49.34 -27.26
C ALA A 176 -19.45 49.41 -28.71
N LEU A 177 -19.56 50.56 -29.39
CA LEU A 177 -19.05 50.76 -30.74
C LEU A 177 -17.52 50.63 -30.81
N THR A 178 -16.82 51.19 -29.81
CA THR A 178 -15.36 51.04 -29.67
C THR A 178 -14.99 49.57 -29.43
N ARG A 179 -15.78 48.85 -28.61
CA ARG A 179 -15.61 47.41 -28.40
C ARG A 179 -15.78 46.62 -29.70
N VAL A 180 -16.81 46.91 -30.52
CA VAL A 180 -17.01 46.27 -31.83
C VAL A 180 -15.80 46.48 -32.74
N LYS A 181 -15.29 47.71 -32.83
CA LYS A 181 -14.07 48.01 -33.61
C LYS A 181 -12.86 47.21 -33.11
N GLN A 182 -12.66 47.16 -31.80
CA GLN A 182 -11.57 46.39 -31.20
C GLN A 182 -11.70 44.89 -31.50
N ILE A 183 -12.91 44.32 -31.40
CA ILE A 183 -13.15 42.93 -31.77
C ILE A 183 -12.86 42.72 -33.26
N HIS A 184 -13.31 43.62 -34.13
CA HIS A 184 -13.07 43.54 -35.57
C HIS A 184 -11.56 43.55 -35.92
N GLU A 185 -10.74 44.35 -35.23
CA GLU A 185 -9.27 44.30 -35.37
C GLU A 185 -8.66 43.01 -34.79
N ASP A 186 -9.10 42.59 -33.60
CA ASP A 186 -8.61 41.38 -32.94
C ASP A 186 -8.89 40.12 -33.79
N VAL A 187 -10.01 40.09 -34.52
CA VAL A 187 -10.36 38.96 -35.39
C VAL A 187 -9.41 38.87 -36.60
N LYS A 188 -8.78 39.96 -37.04
CA LYS A 188 -7.72 39.88 -38.07
C LYS A 188 -6.54 39.04 -37.61
N VAL A 189 -6.25 39.02 -36.31
CA VAL A 189 -5.24 38.12 -35.74
C VAL A 189 -5.73 36.67 -35.79
N LEU A 190 -7.01 36.43 -35.48
CA LEU A 190 -7.61 35.09 -35.56
C LEU A 190 -7.61 34.54 -37.00
N LEU A 191 -7.86 35.37 -38.01
CA LEU A 191 -7.80 34.99 -39.43
C LEU A 191 -6.40 34.58 -39.92
N ARG A 192 -5.34 35.04 -39.24
CA ARG A 192 -3.95 34.61 -39.53
C ARG A 192 -3.63 33.24 -38.91
N THR A 193 -4.52 32.70 -38.08
CA THR A 193 -4.38 31.38 -37.46
C THR A 193 -5.22 30.33 -38.18
N ASN A 194 -5.19 29.09 -37.69
CA ASN A 194 -5.82 27.93 -38.33
C ASN A 194 -7.37 27.93 -38.25
N GLN A 195 -7.98 28.88 -37.51
CA GLN A 195 -9.42 28.92 -37.28
C GLN A 195 -10.11 30.01 -38.14
N GLN A 196 -9.93 29.93 -39.46
CA GLN A 196 -10.36 30.97 -40.39
C GLN A 196 -11.88 31.10 -40.51
N THR A 197 -12.62 29.98 -40.52
CA THR A 197 -14.10 29.99 -40.68
C THR A 197 -14.79 30.75 -39.55
N ALA A 198 -14.46 30.45 -38.29
CA ALA A 198 -15.03 31.15 -37.14
C ALA A 198 -14.61 32.62 -37.10
N GLY A 199 -13.37 32.93 -37.52
CA GLY A 199 -12.93 34.31 -37.66
C GLY A 199 -13.73 35.08 -38.70
N LEU A 200 -14.03 34.48 -39.86
CA LEU A 200 -14.84 35.13 -40.90
C LEU A 200 -16.27 35.40 -40.42
N GLU A 201 -16.90 34.43 -39.76
CA GLU A 201 -18.26 34.60 -39.22
C GLU A 201 -18.34 35.70 -38.17
N ILE A 202 -17.38 35.76 -37.23
CA ILE A 202 -17.34 36.83 -36.22
C ILE A 202 -17.08 38.17 -36.89
N MET A 203 -16.15 38.24 -37.85
CA MET A 203 -15.86 39.47 -38.59
C MET A 203 -17.09 40.01 -39.33
N GLU A 204 -17.82 39.14 -40.02
CA GLU A 204 -19.06 39.50 -40.72
C GLU A 204 -20.12 40.03 -39.73
N GLN A 205 -20.34 39.33 -38.62
CA GLN A 205 -21.28 39.76 -37.59
C GLN A 205 -20.90 41.13 -37.00
N MET A 206 -19.61 41.36 -36.70
CA MET A 206 -19.14 42.65 -36.19
C MET A 206 -19.26 43.76 -37.24
N ALA A 207 -19.00 43.47 -38.52
CA ALA A 207 -19.15 44.43 -39.60
C ALA A 207 -20.61 44.86 -39.76
N VAL A 208 -21.57 43.92 -39.70
CA VAL A 208 -23.01 44.23 -39.76
C VAL A 208 -23.45 45.07 -38.55
N LEU A 209 -22.99 44.72 -37.34
CA LEU A 209 -23.28 45.50 -36.13
C LEU A 209 -22.69 46.91 -36.21
N GLN A 210 -21.46 47.04 -36.71
CA GLN A 210 -20.79 48.32 -36.90
C GLN A 210 -21.54 49.20 -37.91
N GLU A 211 -21.98 48.65 -39.04
CA GLU A 211 -22.76 49.40 -40.03
C GLU A 211 -24.10 49.86 -39.46
N THR A 212 -24.81 48.96 -38.77
CA THR A 212 -26.11 49.29 -38.13
C THR A 212 -25.95 50.39 -37.08
N ALA A 213 -24.88 50.33 -36.28
CA ALA A 213 -24.57 51.35 -35.29
C ALA A 213 -24.25 52.69 -35.94
N TYR A 214 -23.48 52.70 -37.03
CA TYR A 214 -23.18 53.93 -37.77
C TYR A 214 -24.41 54.56 -38.43
N GLU A 215 -25.31 53.76 -39.00
CA GLU A 215 -26.59 54.27 -39.52
C GLU A 215 -27.44 54.91 -38.42
N GLN A 216 -27.51 54.29 -37.24
CA GLN A 216 -28.24 54.82 -36.09
C GLN A 216 -27.62 56.13 -35.59
N LEU A 217 -26.28 56.18 -35.48
CA LEU A 217 -25.53 57.38 -35.11
C LEU A 217 -25.74 58.52 -36.11
N TYR A 218 -25.71 58.22 -37.41
CA TYR A 218 -25.93 59.18 -38.48
C TYR A 218 -27.36 59.77 -38.45
N ARG A 219 -28.39 58.92 -38.29
CA ARG A 219 -29.78 59.38 -38.17
C ARG A 219 -30.01 60.24 -36.95
N TRP A 220 -29.47 59.83 -35.80
CA TRP A 220 -29.53 60.62 -34.58
C TRP A 220 -28.85 61.98 -34.76
N ALA A 221 -27.61 61.99 -35.29
CA ALA A 221 -26.89 63.22 -35.56
C ALA A 221 -27.63 64.15 -36.53
N GLN A 222 -28.29 63.60 -37.56
CA GLN A 222 -29.12 64.37 -38.49
C GLN A 222 -30.34 65.00 -37.80
N ASN A 223 -30.99 64.26 -36.89
CA ASN A 223 -32.14 64.76 -36.13
C ASN A 223 -31.72 65.86 -35.13
N GLU A 224 -30.60 65.67 -34.42
CA GLU A 224 -30.05 66.68 -33.51
C GLU A 224 -29.63 67.94 -34.26
N CYS A 225 -28.94 67.83 -35.41
CA CYS A 225 -28.58 68.98 -36.24
C CYS A 225 -29.82 69.74 -36.77
N ARG A 226 -30.92 69.03 -37.07
CA ARG A 226 -32.21 69.66 -37.43
C ARG A 226 -32.83 70.38 -36.23
N GLY A 227 -32.79 69.77 -35.03
CA GLY A 227 -33.29 70.37 -33.78
C GLY A 227 -32.52 71.64 -33.36
N LEU A 228 -31.19 71.62 -33.49
CA LEU A 228 -30.29 72.76 -33.27
C LEU A 228 -30.59 73.97 -34.17
N THR A 229 -31.24 73.74 -35.32
CA THR A 229 -31.67 74.81 -36.23
C THR A 229 -32.97 75.48 -35.74
N GLN A 230 -33.73 74.81 -34.88
CA GLN A 230 -35.07 75.25 -34.46
C GLN A 230 -35.09 75.90 -33.08
N GLU A 231 -34.40 75.34 -32.07
CA GLU A 231 -34.42 75.88 -30.70
C GLU A 231 -33.06 75.69 -30.00
N SER A 232 -32.34 76.80 -29.74
CA SER A 232 -31.06 76.92 -29.00
C SER A 232 -29.83 76.17 -29.55
N CYS A 233 -28.74 76.93 -29.74
CA CYS A 233 -27.48 76.47 -30.31
C CYS A 233 -26.50 75.99 -29.21
N ASP A 234 -26.89 74.98 -28.42
CA ASP A 234 -25.97 74.33 -27.49
C ASP A 234 -25.49 73.01 -28.10
N ILE A 235 -24.27 73.02 -28.63
CA ILE A 235 -23.64 71.82 -29.19
C ILE A 235 -23.35 70.85 -28.04
N SER A 236 -24.19 69.83 -27.91
CA SER A 236 -23.98 68.76 -26.92
C SER A 236 -22.62 68.08 -27.14
N PRO A 237 -21.84 67.77 -26.09
CA PRO A 237 -20.57 67.05 -26.20
C PRO A 237 -20.74 65.68 -26.87
N VAL A 238 -21.92 65.07 -26.75
CA VAL A 238 -22.29 63.81 -27.41
C VAL A 238 -22.37 63.98 -28.93
N LEU A 239 -22.80 65.14 -29.43
CA LEU A 239 -22.82 65.45 -30.86
C LEU A 239 -21.41 65.65 -31.41
N SER A 240 -20.52 66.28 -30.65
CA SER A 240 -19.10 66.42 -31.02
C SER A 240 -18.43 65.04 -31.12
N GLN A 241 -18.69 64.16 -30.14
CA GLN A 241 -18.18 62.80 -30.12
C GLN A 241 -18.79 61.90 -31.22
N ALA A 242 -20.06 62.13 -31.57
CA ALA A 242 -20.72 61.49 -32.70
C ALA A 242 -20.07 61.89 -34.03
N MET A 243 -19.79 63.19 -34.21
CA MET A 243 -19.14 63.70 -35.42
C MET A 243 -17.69 63.22 -35.53
N GLU A 244 -16.95 63.13 -34.42
CA GLU A 244 -15.61 62.54 -34.39
C GLU A 244 -15.65 61.04 -34.74
N ALA A 245 -16.59 60.27 -34.17
CA ALA A 245 -16.74 58.85 -34.48
C ALA A 245 -17.17 58.59 -35.95
N LEU A 246 -17.91 59.52 -36.56
CA LEU A 246 -18.31 59.49 -37.97
C LEU A 246 -17.15 59.86 -38.92
N GLN A 247 -16.18 60.68 -38.49
CA GLN A 247 -14.98 61.00 -39.29
C GLN A 247 -14.16 59.76 -39.69
N ASP A 248 -14.21 58.68 -38.90
CA ASP A 248 -13.60 57.38 -39.22
C ASP A 248 -14.20 56.72 -40.49
N ARG A 249 -15.34 57.21 -40.98
CA ARG A 249 -16.01 56.76 -42.20
C ARG A 249 -16.28 57.97 -43.13
N PRO A 250 -15.27 58.46 -43.88
CA PRO A 250 -15.43 59.58 -44.82
C PRO A 250 -16.44 59.34 -45.95
N VAL A 251 -16.90 58.09 -46.12
CA VAL A 251 -17.92 57.69 -47.11
C VAL A 251 -19.32 58.20 -46.74
N LEU A 252 -19.60 58.47 -45.46
CA LEU A 252 -20.88 58.98 -44.97
C LEU A 252 -21.03 60.51 -45.10
N TYR A 253 -19.95 61.22 -45.46
CA TYR A 253 -19.94 62.67 -45.68
C TYR A 253 -20.15 63.08 -47.15
N LYS A 254 -20.49 62.12 -48.02
CA LYS A 254 -20.81 62.37 -49.42
C LYS A 254 -22.30 62.49 -49.66
#